data_AF-A0A529LAA7-F1
#
_entry.id   AF-A0A529LAA7-F1
#
_cell.length_a   1.000
_cell.length_b   1.000
_cell.length_c   1.000
_cell.angle_alpha   90.00
_cell.angle_beta   90.00
_cell.angle_gamma   90.00
#
_symmetry.space_group_name_H-M   'P 1'
#
loop_
_entity.id
_entity.type
_entity.pdbx_description
1 polymer ?
#
loop_
_entity_poly.entity_id
_entity_poly.type
_entity_poly.pdbx_seq_one_letter_code
_entity_poly.pdbx_strand_id
1 'polypeptide(L)'
;MRQVSPRFALDHMAAPRLDVSALFALARDQGLTDVQIRYPHFSNPVARGIPAADVRFAATEAGVTIISVNALQRFNDWTPTRQAEASNLADYATACGAETLVLVPANRSSWPTNSERQDNLRFALNEIKPILQSRGLIGLIEPLG
;
A
#
# COMPACT_ATOMS: atom_id res chain seq x y z
N MET A 1 -30.90 15.62 -5.44
CA MET A 1 -29.67 14.79 -5.47
C MET A 1 -29.45 14.23 -4.09
N ARG A 2 -29.37 12.90 -3.90
CA ARG A 2 -28.98 12.33 -2.59
C ARG A 2 -27.51 12.65 -2.37
N GLN A 3 -27.21 13.41 -1.32
CA GLN A 3 -25.84 13.64 -0.88
C GLN A 3 -25.31 12.31 -0.34
N VAL A 4 -24.39 11.69 -1.07
CA VAL A 4 -23.67 10.51 -0.58
C VAL A 4 -22.65 11.03 0.42
N SER A 5 -22.80 10.65 1.69
CA SER A 5 -21.80 10.96 2.71
C SER A 5 -20.49 10.23 2.36
N PRO A 6 -19.33 10.90 2.45
CA PRO A 6 -18.06 10.25 2.19
C PRO A 6 -17.80 9.11 3.18
N ARG A 7 -17.24 8.01 2.69
CA ARG A 7 -16.69 6.93 3.51
C ARG A 7 -15.26 7.33 3.91
N PHE A 8 -14.97 7.33 5.20
CA PHE A 8 -13.65 7.69 5.73
C PHE A 8 -12.86 6.43 6.13
N ALA A 9 -11.54 6.53 6.02
CA ALA A 9 -10.60 5.49 6.45
C ALA A 9 -9.43 6.14 7.21
N LEU A 10 -8.83 5.40 8.15
CA LEU A 10 -7.66 5.84 8.90
C LEU A 10 -6.37 5.37 8.21
N ASP A 11 -5.52 6.30 7.77
CA ASP A 11 -4.16 5.98 7.31
C ASP A 11 -3.20 5.94 8.49
N HIS A 12 -2.34 4.91 8.52
CA HIS A 12 -1.28 4.76 9.53
C HIS A 12 -0.39 6.01 9.70
N MET A 13 -0.20 6.84 8.67
CA MET A 13 0.53 8.12 8.76
C MET A 13 -0.07 9.11 9.75
N ALA A 14 -1.38 9.03 10.03
CA ALA A 14 -2.01 9.88 11.03
C ALA A 14 -1.54 9.50 12.45
N ALA A 15 -1.05 8.28 12.65
CA ALA A 15 -0.62 7.76 13.94
C ALA A 15 0.65 6.86 13.80
N PRO A 16 1.78 7.41 13.32
CA PRO A 16 2.92 6.60 12.84
C PRO A 16 3.69 5.86 13.95
N ARG A 17 3.39 6.16 15.22
CA ARG A 17 3.98 5.50 16.39
C ARG A 17 3.16 4.30 16.87
N LEU A 18 1.93 4.13 16.36
CA LEU A 18 1.09 3.00 16.73
C LEU A 18 1.48 1.77 15.89
N ASP A 19 1.40 0.60 16.51
CA ASP A 19 1.37 -0.65 15.77
C ASP A 19 -0.01 -0.85 15.11
N VAL A 20 -0.14 -1.93 14.33
CA VAL A 20 -1.38 -2.21 13.58
C VAL A 20 -2.59 -2.45 14.50
N SER A 21 -2.41 -3.12 15.64
CA SER A 21 -3.50 -3.40 16.57
C SER A 21 -4.01 -2.13 17.24
N ALA A 22 -3.10 -1.25 17.68
CA ALA A 22 -3.45 0.04 18.24
C ALA A 22 -4.05 0.99 17.19
N LEU A 23 -3.59 0.94 15.93
CA LEU A 23 -4.22 1.67 14.82
C LEU A 23 -5.67 1.21 14.60
N PHE A 24 -5.93 -0.10 14.62
CA PHE A 24 -7.27 -0.65 14.42
C PHE A 24 -8.21 -0.26 15.57
N ALA A 25 -7.74 -0.36 16.81
CA ALA A 25 -8.48 0.11 17.97
C ALA A 25 -8.82 1.61 17.87
N LEU A 26 -7.85 2.44 17.46
CA LEU A 26 -8.06 3.87 17.23
C LEU A 26 -9.10 4.11 16.12
N ALA A 27 -9.04 3.38 15.00
CA ALA A 27 -10.02 3.51 13.93
C ALA A 27 -11.43 3.25 14.46
N ARG A 28 -11.62 2.17 15.24
CA ARG A 28 -12.92 1.83 15.83
C ARG A 28 -13.42 2.86 16.84
N ASP A 29 -12.53 3.36 17.70
CA ASP A 29 -12.84 4.42 18.67
C ASP A 29 -13.36 5.70 17.99
N GLN A 30 -12.83 5.99 16.79
CA GLN A 30 -13.27 7.11 15.96
C GLN A 30 -14.47 6.78 15.05
N GLY A 31 -15.09 5.60 15.21
CA GLY A 31 -16.24 5.16 14.42
C GLY A 31 -15.91 4.76 12.98
N LEU A 32 -14.62 4.54 12.65
CA LEU A 32 -14.16 4.15 11.32
C LEU A 32 -14.10 2.63 11.18
N THR A 33 -14.48 2.14 10.01
CA THR A 33 -14.43 0.71 9.63
C THR A 33 -13.25 0.38 8.75
N ASP A 34 -12.57 1.37 8.18
CA ASP A 34 -11.60 1.17 7.11
C ASP A 34 -10.24 1.74 7.49
N VAL A 35 -9.19 1.01 7.13
CA VAL A 35 -7.81 1.38 7.46
C VAL A 35 -6.88 1.18 6.28
N GLN A 36 -5.84 2.02 6.24
CA GLN A 36 -4.70 1.85 5.34
C GLN A 36 -3.46 1.60 6.19
N ILE A 37 -2.83 0.45 5.96
CA ILE A 37 -1.63 0.05 6.69
C ILE A 37 -0.40 0.30 5.85
N ARG A 38 0.77 0.35 6.50
CA ARG A 38 2.06 0.52 5.83
C ARG A 38 2.93 -0.69 6.04
N TYR A 39 3.60 -1.14 4.97
CA TYR A 39 4.53 -2.26 5.09
C TYR A 39 5.78 -1.79 5.87
N PRO A 40 6.13 -2.45 6.99
CA PRO A 40 7.08 -1.93 7.96
C PRO A 40 8.54 -1.80 7.49
N HIS A 41 8.90 -2.30 6.30
CA HIS A 41 10.30 -2.56 5.95
C HIS A 41 10.99 -1.56 5.02
N PHE A 42 10.36 -0.48 4.57
CA PHE A 42 11.04 0.43 3.63
C PHE A 42 11.75 1.63 4.29
N SER A 43 11.59 1.85 5.60
CA SER A 43 12.23 2.97 6.31
C SER A 43 13.07 2.58 7.54
N ASN A 44 12.98 1.34 8.05
CA ASN A 44 13.75 0.88 9.20
C ASN A 44 14.17 -0.60 9.06
N PRO A 45 15.45 -0.90 8.77
CA PRO A 45 15.94 -2.27 8.60
C PRO A 45 15.95 -3.11 9.90
N VAL A 46 15.69 -2.52 11.06
CA VAL A 46 15.70 -3.19 12.37
C VAL A 46 14.28 -3.56 12.85
N ALA A 47 13.24 -2.97 12.27
CA ALA A 47 11.86 -3.30 12.61
C ALA A 47 11.55 -4.72 12.10
N ARG A 48 11.24 -5.66 13.00
CA ARG A 48 10.66 -6.95 12.60
C ARG A 48 9.24 -6.69 12.10
N GLY A 49 8.95 -7.10 10.87
CA GLY A 49 7.60 -7.04 10.34
C GLY A 49 6.68 -7.96 11.12
N ILE A 50 5.42 -7.53 11.24
CA ILE A 50 4.36 -8.36 11.80
C ILE A 50 3.95 -9.35 10.70
N PRO A 51 3.81 -10.66 10.99
CA PRO A 51 3.30 -11.62 10.03
C PRO A 51 1.94 -11.18 9.45
N ALA A 52 1.76 -11.33 8.14
CA ALA A 52 0.52 -10.91 7.47
C ALA A 52 -0.74 -11.59 8.04
N ALA A 53 -0.61 -12.85 8.47
CA ALA A 53 -1.69 -13.60 9.11
C ALA A 53 -2.13 -12.96 10.44
N ASP A 54 -1.18 -12.47 11.25
CA ASP A 54 -1.46 -11.81 12.52
C ASP A 54 -2.14 -10.46 12.29
N VAL A 55 -1.71 -9.72 11.25
CA VAL A 55 -2.34 -8.46 10.83
C VAL A 55 -3.79 -8.71 10.40
N ARG A 56 -4.02 -9.75 9.57
CA ARG A 56 -5.37 -10.14 9.14
C ARG A 56 -6.26 -10.54 10.32
N PHE A 57 -5.71 -11.34 11.25
CA PHE A 57 -6.41 -11.73 12.47
C PHE A 57 -6.78 -10.51 13.31
N ALA A 58 -5.84 -9.61 13.57
CA ALA A 58 -6.09 -8.37 14.32
C ALA A 58 -7.15 -7.47 13.65
N ALA A 59 -7.13 -7.35 12.33
CA ALA A 59 -8.14 -6.60 11.59
C ALA A 59 -9.54 -7.22 11.74
N THR A 60 -9.62 -8.56 11.68
CA THR A 60 -10.86 -9.30 11.88
C THR A 60 -11.40 -9.10 13.29
N GLU A 61 -10.56 -9.26 14.32
CA GLU A 61 -10.94 -9.09 15.73
C GLU A 61 -11.41 -7.65 16.02
N ALA A 62 -10.75 -6.65 15.42
CA ALA A 62 -11.13 -5.25 15.58
C ALA A 62 -12.36 -4.85 14.76
N GLY A 63 -12.81 -5.68 13.80
CA GLY A 63 -13.91 -5.32 12.91
C GLY A 63 -13.55 -4.16 11.97
N VAL A 64 -12.33 -4.17 11.43
CA VAL A 64 -11.88 -3.20 10.41
C VAL A 64 -11.51 -3.91 9.10
N THR A 65 -11.72 -3.22 7.99
CA THR A 65 -11.28 -3.64 6.66
C THR A 65 -9.98 -2.93 6.31
N ILE A 66 -8.96 -3.70 5.96
CA ILE A 66 -7.72 -3.15 5.40
C ILE A 66 -7.98 -2.86 3.92
N ILE A 67 -8.30 -1.60 3.59
CA ILE A 67 -8.61 -1.24 2.20
C ILE A 67 -7.35 -1.09 1.34
N SER A 68 -6.19 -0.86 1.97
CA SER A 68 -4.93 -0.69 1.24
C SER A 68 -3.68 -0.99 2.06
N VAL A 69 -2.65 -1.48 1.39
CA VAL A 69 -1.26 -1.43 1.86
C VAL A 69 -0.52 -0.31 1.13
N ASN A 70 0.19 0.52 1.89
CA ASN A 70 0.99 1.63 1.40
C ASN A 70 2.49 1.38 1.67
N ALA A 71 3.40 1.53 0.72
CA ALA A 71 3.21 1.60 -0.73
C ALA A 71 4.46 1.01 -1.41
N LEU A 72 4.32 0.57 -2.66
CA LEU A 72 5.49 0.29 -3.52
C LEU A 72 6.06 1.63 -3.99
N GLN A 73 7.12 2.07 -3.32
CA GLN A 73 7.81 3.31 -3.64
C GLN A 73 8.64 3.17 -4.91
N ARG A 74 8.72 4.24 -5.71
CA ARG A 74 9.55 4.32 -6.92
C ARG A 74 9.29 3.16 -7.89
N PHE A 75 8.03 2.77 -8.07
CA PHE A 75 7.68 1.59 -8.87
C PHE A 75 8.14 1.70 -10.33
N ASN A 76 8.20 2.92 -10.87
CA ASN A 76 8.63 3.21 -12.24
C ASN A 76 10.17 3.24 -12.43
N ASP A 77 10.94 3.10 -11.36
CA ASP A 77 12.37 2.74 -11.43
C ASP A 77 12.51 1.21 -11.47
N TRP A 78 12.05 0.60 -12.57
CA TRP A 78 11.92 -0.86 -12.65
C TRP A 78 13.28 -1.56 -12.77
N THR A 79 13.50 -2.54 -11.89
CA THR A 79 14.72 -3.35 -11.80
C THR A 79 14.33 -4.75 -11.28
N PRO A 80 15.21 -5.77 -11.39
CA PRO A 80 14.96 -7.08 -10.78
C PRO A 80 14.69 -7.00 -9.28
N THR A 81 15.38 -6.09 -8.57
CA THR A 81 15.11 -5.81 -7.15
C THR A 81 13.71 -5.25 -6.95
N ARG A 82 13.29 -4.28 -7.76
CA ARG A 82 11.94 -3.69 -7.67
C ARG A 82 10.85 -4.72 -7.97
N GLN A 83 11.09 -5.65 -8.90
CA GLN A 83 10.18 -6.75 -9.19
C GLN A 83 10.01 -7.70 -7.99
N ALA A 84 11.11 -8.05 -7.32
CA ALA A 84 11.06 -8.87 -6.11
C ALA A 84 10.32 -8.17 -4.97
N GLU A 85 10.58 -6.87 -4.76
CA GLU A 85 9.85 -6.06 -3.78
C GLU A 85 8.36 -5.96 -4.10
N ALA A 86 8.00 -5.75 -5.38
CA ALA A 86 6.61 -5.72 -5.82
C ALA A 86 5.91 -7.05 -5.52
N SER A 87 6.56 -8.18 -5.79
CA SER A 87 6.03 -9.52 -5.51
C SER A 87 5.84 -9.74 -4.02
N ASN A 88 6.85 -9.47 -3.20
CA ASN A 88 6.80 -9.64 -1.75
C ASN A 88 5.74 -8.76 -1.10
N LEU A 89 5.63 -7.50 -1.56
CA LEU A 89 4.65 -6.56 -1.03
C LEU A 89 3.22 -6.94 -1.45
N ALA A 90 3.04 -7.44 -2.67
CA ALA A 90 1.76 -7.97 -3.13
C ALA A 90 1.36 -9.25 -2.38
N ASP A 91 2.30 -10.16 -2.11
CA ASP A 91 2.09 -11.35 -1.27
C ASP A 91 1.67 -10.95 0.15
N TYR A 92 2.35 -9.95 0.72
CA TYR A 92 1.99 -9.43 2.03
C TYR A 92 0.60 -8.78 2.04
N ALA A 93 0.29 -7.95 1.04
CA ALA A 93 -0.99 -7.25 0.95
C ALA A 93 -2.16 -8.23 0.85
N THR A 94 -2.07 -9.23 -0.03
CA THR A 94 -3.12 -10.25 -0.15
C THR A 94 -3.23 -11.09 1.12
N ALA A 95 -2.11 -11.45 1.76
CA ALA A 95 -2.13 -12.21 3.01
C ALA A 95 -2.69 -11.43 4.21
N CYS A 96 -2.55 -10.10 4.22
CA CYS A 96 -3.23 -9.22 5.19
C CYS A 96 -4.74 -9.13 4.93
N GLY A 97 -5.22 -9.54 3.76
CA GLY A 97 -6.60 -9.33 3.32
C GLY A 97 -6.85 -7.94 2.72
N ALA A 98 -5.81 -7.25 2.26
CA ALA A 98 -5.97 -5.95 1.61
C ALA A 98 -6.54 -6.07 0.20
N GLU A 99 -7.39 -5.12 -0.19
CA GLU A 99 -7.98 -5.07 -1.54
C GLU A 99 -7.04 -4.41 -2.56
N THR A 100 -6.20 -3.49 -2.10
CA THR A 100 -5.39 -2.64 -2.97
C THR A 100 -3.95 -2.49 -2.50
N LEU A 101 -3.08 -2.18 -3.45
CA LEU A 101 -1.69 -1.79 -3.20
C LEU A 101 -1.41 -0.42 -3.83
N VAL A 102 -0.92 0.52 -3.03
CA VAL A 102 -0.54 1.86 -3.53
C VAL A 102 0.82 1.79 -4.24
N LEU A 103 0.91 2.44 -5.40
CA LEU A 103 2.07 2.54 -6.27
C LEU A 103 2.49 4.02 -6.37
N VAL A 104 3.66 4.35 -5.82
CA VAL A 104 4.17 5.72 -5.80
C VAL A 104 5.31 5.85 -6.81
N PRO A 105 5.24 6.76 -7.81
CA PRO A 105 6.31 6.95 -8.77
C PRO A 105 7.53 7.60 -8.11
N ALA A 106 8.69 7.45 -8.72
CA ALA A 106 9.91 8.08 -8.27
C ALA A 106 9.77 9.61 -8.35
N ASN A 107 10.05 10.29 -7.23
CA ASN A 107 10.15 11.73 -7.15
C ASN A 107 11.63 12.12 -7.04
N ARG A 108 12.16 12.81 -8.05
CA ARG A 108 13.60 13.10 -8.18
C ARG A 108 13.82 14.60 -8.31
N SER A 109 14.94 15.09 -7.78
CA SER A 109 15.40 16.48 -8.01
C SER A 109 15.78 16.76 -9.45
N SER A 110 16.16 15.72 -10.21
CA SER A 110 16.44 15.77 -11.65
C SER A 110 15.61 14.72 -12.39
N TRP A 111 14.86 15.16 -13.40
CA TRP A 111 13.97 14.29 -14.16
C TRP A 111 14.62 13.84 -15.48
N PRO A 112 14.41 12.57 -15.89
CA PRO A 112 14.60 12.17 -17.27
C PRO A 112 13.70 12.99 -18.21
N THR A 113 13.93 12.88 -19.51
CA THR A 113 13.04 13.51 -20.50
C THR A 113 11.60 13.03 -20.33
N ASN A 114 10.64 13.82 -20.82
CA ASN A 114 9.22 13.44 -20.73
C ASN A 114 8.94 12.11 -21.44
N SER A 115 9.64 11.81 -22.54
CA SER A 115 9.51 10.53 -23.25
C SER A 115 9.98 9.38 -22.36
N GLU A 116 11.20 9.45 -21.83
CA GLU A 116 11.77 8.40 -20.98
C GLU A 116 10.91 8.15 -19.73
N ARG A 117 10.35 9.20 -19.13
CA ARG A 117 9.42 9.05 -18.00
C ARG A 117 8.16 8.27 -18.38
N GLN A 118 7.58 8.54 -19.55
CA GLN A 118 6.39 7.85 -20.03
C GLN A 118 6.70 6.39 -20.39
N ASP A 119 7.85 6.13 -21.01
CA ASP A 119 8.28 4.79 -21.39
C ASP A 119 8.55 3.94 -20.13
N ASN A 120 9.27 4.48 -19.15
CA ASN A 120 9.52 3.81 -17.86
C ASN A 120 8.21 3.53 -17.11
N LEU A 121 7.26 4.47 -17.11
CA LEU A 121 5.95 4.28 -16.50
C LEU A 121 5.18 3.14 -17.17
N ARG A 122 5.08 3.15 -18.51
CA ARG A 122 4.37 2.09 -19.26
C ARG A 122 5.01 0.72 -19.03
N PHE A 123 6.34 0.66 -19.09
CA PHE A 123 7.10 -0.57 -18.86
C PHE A 123 6.83 -1.13 -17.46
N ALA A 124 6.98 -0.32 -16.42
CA ALA A 124 6.74 -0.76 -15.05
C ALA A 124 5.28 -1.21 -14.81
N LEU A 125 4.29 -0.49 -15.36
CA LEU A 125 2.88 -0.89 -15.24
C LEU A 125 2.58 -2.22 -15.93
N ASN A 126 3.19 -2.49 -17.09
CA ASN A 126 3.04 -3.77 -17.78
C ASN A 126 3.61 -4.94 -16.96
N GLU A 127 4.72 -4.71 -16.26
CA GLU A 127 5.36 -5.72 -15.41
C GLU A 127 4.64 -5.92 -14.06
N ILE A 128 4.12 -4.84 -13.45
CA ILE A 128 3.40 -4.90 -12.16
C ILE A 128 2.01 -5.52 -12.32
N LYS A 129 1.31 -5.23 -13.43
CA LYS A 129 -0.05 -5.71 -13.67
C LYS A 129 -0.21 -7.22 -13.43
N PRO A 130 0.58 -8.14 -14.04
CA PRO A 130 0.42 -9.57 -13.79
C PRO A 130 0.71 -9.96 -12.34
N ILE A 131 1.64 -9.28 -11.65
CA ILE A 131 1.96 -9.54 -10.23
C ILE A 131 0.73 -9.28 -9.35
N LEU A 132 0.03 -8.16 -9.57
CA LEU A 132 -1.17 -7.81 -8.80
C LEU A 132 -2.37 -8.66 -9.18
N GLN A 133 -2.59 -8.89 -10.48
CA GLN A 133 -3.71 -9.67 -10.99
C GLN A 133 -3.70 -11.11 -10.48
N SER A 134 -2.53 -11.76 -10.41
CA SER A 134 -2.42 -13.13 -9.90
C SER A 134 -2.79 -13.26 -8.41
N ARG A 135 -2.89 -12.13 -7.69
CA ARG A 135 -3.21 -12.04 -6.26
C ARG A 135 -4.56 -11.38 -5.98
N GLY A 136 -5.31 -11.04 -7.03
CA GLY A 136 -6.60 -10.35 -6.93
C GLY A 136 -6.50 -8.90 -6.43
N LEU A 137 -5.33 -8.28 -6.49
CA LEU A 137 -5.11 -6.90 -6.01
C LEU A 137 -5.38 -5.86 -7.09
N ILE A 138 -5.91 -4.71 -6.68
CA ILE A 138 -5.98 -3.51 -7.51
C ILE A 138 -4.79 -2.60 -7.17
N GLY A 139 -4.03 -2.18 -8.20
CA GLY A 139 -2.97 -1.20 -8.05
C GLY A 139 -3.51 0.22 -8.12
N LEU A 140 -3.27 1.03 -7.08
CA LEU A 140 -3.65 2.45 -7.03
C LEU A 140 -2.42 3.31 -7.25
N ILE A 141 -2.36 4.03 -8.37
CA ILE A 141 -1.26 4.96 -8.63
C ILE A 141 -1.51 6.23 -7.82
N GLU A 142 -0.55 6.64 -7.00
CA GLU A 142 -0.54 7.91 -6.27
C GLU A 142 0.43 8.88 -6.97
N PRO A 143 -0.03 9.76 -7.89
CA PRO A 143 0.84 10.69 -8.56
C PRO A 143 1.42 11.70 -7.57
N LEU A 144 2.73 11.95 -7.66
CA LEU A 144 3.41 13.01 -6.93
C LEU A 144 3.64 14.19 -7.88
N GLY A 145 3.40 15.41 -7.39
CA GLY A 145 3.50 16.67 -8.13
C GLY A 145 4.91 17.04 -8.56
#